data_AF-A0A1R3K906-F1
#
_entry.id   AF-A0A1R3K906-F1
#
_cell.length_a   1.000
_cell.length_b   1.000
_cell.length_c   1.000
_cell.angle_alpha   90.00
_cell.angle_beta   90.00
_cell.angle_gamma   90.00
#
_symmetry.space_group_name_H-M   'P 1'
#
loop_
_entity.id
_entity.type
_entity.pdbx_description
1 polymer ?
#
loop_
_entity_poly.entity_id
_entity_poly.type
_entity_poly.pdbx_seq_one_letter_code
_entity_poly.pdbx_strand_id
1 'polypeptide(L)'
;MSRLGVGMILIILGLMLEAKTGESMRFELQSGNTKCISEDIKSNAMSVGKYGIVNPNEGYPLPDSHRLTVRVTSPHGNNYHYGDHVDSGTFAFTAAENGDYTICFWADDHKPSAKITIDFDWKTGVAAKDWSKVAKKGQVETMELELKKLYDTVTSIHEEMFYLREREEEMQQLNRETNSKMASLSLFSLLVCLSVAGLQIWHLKTFFERKKLL
;
A
#
# COMPACT_ATOMS: atom_id res chain seq x y z
N MET A 1 -24.60 21.79 22.62
CA MET A 1 -23.56 21.01 21.91
C MET A 1 -23.46 21.24 20.39
N SER A 2 -24.45 21.81 19.69
CA SER A 2 -24.44 21.84 18.21
C SER A 2 -23.64 22.98 17.56
N ARG A 3 -23.37 24.10 18.26
CA ARG A 3 -22.70 25.27 17.67
C ARG A 3 -21.18 25.13 17.51
N LEU A 4 -20.52 24.39 18.41
CA LEU A 4 -19.07 24.12 18.29
C LEU A 4 -18.75 23.21 17.10
N GLY A 5 -19.59 22.22 16.83
CA GLY A 5 -19.40 21.28 15.72
C GLY A 5 -19.48 21.96 14.36
N VAL A 6 -20.42 22.90 14.17
CA VAL A 6 -20.57 23.65 12.91
C VAL A 6 -19.36 24.54 12.63
N GLY A 7 -18.81 25.20 13.66
CA GLY A 7 -17.60 26.01 13.52
C GLY A 7 -16.37 25.18 13.12
N MET A 8 -16.22 23.99 13.72
CA MET A 8 -15.13 23.08 13.40
C MET A 8 -15.22 22.54 11.96
N ILE A 9 -16.43 22.23 11.50
CA ILE A 9 -16.69 21.79 10.12
C ILE A 9 -16.35 22.89 9.11
N LEU A 10 -16.68 24.15 9.39
CA LEU A 10 -16.35 25.27 8.52
C LEU A 10 -14.84 25.53 8.43
N ILE A 11 -14.11 25.36 9.54
CA ILE A 11 -12.65 25.47 9.57
C ILE A 11 -11.99 24.35 8.76
N ILE A 12 -12.49 23.11 8.89
CA ILE A 12 -11.99 21.97 8.12
C ILE A 12 -12.29 22.15 6.62
N LEU A 13 -13.49 22.63 6.25
CA LEU A 13 -13.80 22.96 4.86
C LEU A 13 -12.87 24.04 4.30
N GLY A 14 -12.58 25.08 5.10
CA GLY A 14 -11.64 26.14 4.71
C GLY A 14 -10.22 25.64 4.47
N LEU A 15 -9.72 24.73 5.31
CA LEU A 15 -8.40 24.12 5.15
C LEU A 15 -8.30 23.20 3.92
N MET A 16 -9.38 22.55 3.51
CA MET A 16 -9.41 21.70 2.31
C MET A 16 -9.43 22.50 1.00
N LEU A 17 -9.86 23.76 1.03
CA LEU A 17 -9.88 24.67 -0.12
C LEU A 17 -8.49 25.23 -0.48
N GLU A 18 -7.50 25.10 0.41
CA GLU A 18 -6.10 25.52 0.16
C GLU A 18 -5.19 24.38 -0.31
N ALA A 19 -5.76 23.19 -0.60
CA ALA A 19 -5.00 22.09 -1.17
C ALA A 19 -4.46 22.49 -2.55
N LYS A 20 -3.19 22.91 -2.60
CA LYS A 20 -2.49 23.15 -3.86
C LYS A 20 -2.50 21.85 -4.67
N THR A 21 -3.17 21.89 -5.81
CA THR A 21 -3.06 20.86 -6.85
C THR A 21 -1.60 20.77 -7.27
N GLY A 22 -1.01 19.58 -7.21
CA GLY A 22 0.37 19.37 -7.63
C GLY A 22 0.55 19.79 -9.10
N GLU A 23 1.57 20.60 -9.37
CA GLU A 23 1.99 20.91 -10.73
C GLU A 23 2.73 19.70 -11.30
N SER A 24 2.10 19.00 -12.25
CA SER A 24 2.78 18.08 -13.15
C SER A 24 2.59 18.59 -14.58
N MET A 25 3.66 18.69 -15.36
CA MET A 25 3.58 19.17 -16.73
C MET A 25 3.31 17.98 -17.64
N ARG A 26 2.13 17.97 -18.27
CA ARG A 26 1.77 16.96 -19.27
C ARG A 26 1.71 17.57 -20.66
N PHE A 27 2.31 16.89 -21.63
CA PHE A 27 2.23 17.31 -23.02
C PHE A 27 2.09 16.13 -23.97
N GLU A 28 1.43 16.37 -25.10
CA GLU A 28 1.30 15.38 -26.16
C GLU A 28 2.46 15.49 -27.16
N LEU A 29 3.04 14.34 -27.51
CA LEU A 29 4.02 14.19 -28.57
C LEU A 29 3.45 13.24 -29.63
N GLN A 30 3.48 13.67 -30.89
CA GLN A 30 3.08 12.81 -32.01
C GLN A 30 4.26 11.93 -32.42
N SER A 31 3.96 10.70 -32.85
CA SER A 31 4.94 9.78 -33.45
C SER A 31 5.74 10.45 -34.58
N GLY A 32 7.06 10.24 -34.59
CA GLY A 32 8.00 10.85 -35.54
C GLY A 32 8.42 12.29 -35.23
N ASN A 33 7.86 12.92 -34.21
CA ASN A 33 8.20 14.30 -33.81
C ASN A 33 9.12 14.34 -32.58
N THR A 34 9.77 15.49 -32.41
CA THR A 34 10.62 15.82 -31.26
C THR A 34 10.09 17.03 -30.52
N LYS A 35 10.15 17.01 -29.19
CA LYS A 35 9.92 18.20 -28.36
C LYS A 35 11.09 18.39 -27.41
N CYS A 36 11.57 19.63 -27.32
CA CYS A 36 12.64 20.00 -26.41
C CYS A 36 12.16 21.09 -25.44
N ILE A 37 12.62 20.99 -24.19
CA ILE A 37 12.32 21.91 -23.11
C ILE A 37 13.66 22.35 -22.53
N SER A 38 13.84 23.65 -22.32
CA SER A 38 15.08 24.21 -21.77
C SER A 38 14.81 24.91 -20.45
N GLU A 39 15.76 24.81 -19.52
CA GLU A 39 15.72 25.45 -18.20
C GLU A 39 17.10 26.07 -17.91
N ASP A 40 17.11 27.32 -17.42
CA ASP A 40 18.35 27.98 -16.98
C ASP A 40 18.74 27.47 -15.58
N ILE A 41 19.90 26.82 -15.50
CA ILE A 41 20.40 26.20 -14.26
C ILE A 41 21.71 26.85 -13.87
N LYS A 42 21.80 27.25 -12.60
CA LYS A 42 23.04 27.75 -12.00
C LYS A 42 24.02 26.62 -11.73
N SER A 43 25.31 26.90 -11.92
CA SER A 43 26.44 26.06 -11.53
C SER A 43 26.34 25.63 -10.07
N ASN A 44 26.74 24.38 -9.83
CA ASN A 44 26.63 23.68 -8.56
C ASN A 44 25.19 23.53 -8.03
N ALA A 45 24.16 23.89 -8.80
CA ALA A 45 22.79 23.54 -8.47
C ALA A 45 22.50 22.10 -8.90
N MET A 46 21.85 21.34 -8.02
CA MET A 46 21.33 20.02 -8.34
C MET A 46 20.04 20.16 -9.13
N SER A 47 19.87 19.34 -10.15
CA SER A 47 18.65 19.27 -10.95
C SER A 47 18.20 17.81 -11.06
N VAL A 48 16.90 17.59 -10.92
CA VAL A 48 16.27 16.26 -10.94
C VAL A 48 15.03 16.37 -11.80
N GLY A 49 14.83 15.40 -12.69
CA GLY A 49 13.60 15.30 -13.45
C GLY A 49 13.14 13.87 -13.64
N LYS A 50 11.82 13.70 -13.70
CA LYS A 50 11.13 12.44 -13.96
C LYS A 50 10.28 12.59 -15.20
N TYR A 51 10.30 11.59 -16.05
CA TYR A 51 9.43 11.52 -17.22
C TYR A 51 8.79 10.14 -17.31
N GLY A 52 7.58 10.07 -17.87
CA GLY A 52 6.89 8.82 -18.10
C GLY A 52 5.75 8.97 -19.09
N ILE A 53 5.50 7.92 -19.87
CA ILE A 53 4.34 7.84 -20.74
C ILE A 53 3.12 7.56 -19.88
N VAL A 54 2.09 8.39 -20.01
CA VAL A 54 0.79 8.16 -19.37
C VAL A 54 0.05 7.10 -20.18
N ASN A 55 -0.18 5.93 -19.59
CA ASN A 55 -0.98 4.90 -20.21
C ASN A 55 -2.47 5.24 -20.09
N PRO A 56 -3.20 5.47 -21.20
CA PRO A 56 -4.63 5.76 -21.16
C PRO A 56 -5.48 4.54 -20.78
N ASN A 57 -4.96 3.31 -20.92
CA ASN A 57 -5.68 2.07 -20.65
C ASN A 57 -5.08 1.37 -19.42
N GLU A 58 -5.69 1.54 -18.26
CA GLU A 58 -5.28 0.83 -17.04
C GLU A 58 -5.45 -0.69 -17.22
N GLY A 59 -4.37 -1.46 -17.01
CA GLY A 59 -4.39 -2.93 -17.04
C GLY A 59 -3.91 -3.59 -18.34
N TYR A 60 -3.61 -2.83 -19.40
CA TYR A 60 -2.97 -3.34 -20.61
C TYR A 60 -1.56 -2.78 -20.76
N PRO A 61 -0.56 -3.58 -21.18
CA PRO A 61 0.79 -3.07 -21.42
C PRO A 61 0.76 -2.03 -22.54
N LEU A 62 1.62 -1.01 -22.41
CA LEU A 62 1.84 -0.03 -23.47
C LEU A 62 2.29 -0.76 -24.74
N PRO A 63 1.79 -0.38 -25.93
CA PRO A 63 2.25 -0.98 -27.17
C PRO A 63 3.75 -0.66 -27.38
N ASP A 64 4.50 -1.57 -28.01
CA ASP A 64 5.92 -1.32 -28.34
C ASP A 64 6.13 -0.09 -29.22
N SER A 65 5.09 0.39 -29.90
CA SER A 65 5.10 1.64 -30.69
C SER A 65 5.11 2.92 -29.85
N HIS A 66 4.93 2.82 -28.53
CA HIS A 66 4.93 3.95 -27.61
C HIS A 66 6.23 3.94 -26.79
N ARG A 67 7.37 4.02 -27.48
CA ARG A 67 8.68 4.18 -26.86
C ARG A 67 9.24 5.56 -27.12
N LEU A 68 9.99 6.07 -26.14
CA LEU A 68 10.60 7.39 -26.20
C LEU A 68 12.11 7.27 -26.10
N THR A 69 12.78 8.07 -26.90
CA THR A 69 14.20 8.36 -26.69
C THR A 69 14.30 9.73 -26.02
N VAL A 70 15.10 9.84 -24.97
CA VAL A 70 15.22 11.06 -24.15
C VAL A 70 16.69 11.39 -23.94
N ARG A 71 17.05 12.66 -24.13
CA ARG A 71 18.42 13.15 -23.94
C ARG A 71 18.43 14.47 -23.20
N VAL A 72 19.33 14.61 -22.23
CA VAL A 72 19.57 15.85 -21.49
C VAL A 72 20.96 16.37 -21.82
N THR A 73 21.05 17.59 -22.32
CA THR A 73 22.30 18.23 -22.72
C THR A 73 22.52 19.56 -22.00
N SER A 74 23.78 19.86 -21.72
CA SER A 74 24.22 21.18 -21.23
C SER A 74 24.37 22.21 -22.34
N PRO A 75 24.52 23.51 -22.00
CA PRO A 75 24.81 24.56 -22.97
C PRO A 75 26.03 24.27 -23.85
N HIS A 76 27.04 23.56 -23.30
CA HIS A 76 28.28 23.22 -23.99
C HIS A 76 28.21 21.88 -24.75
N GLY A 77 27.03 21.25 -24.81
CA GLY A 77 26.79 20.01 -25.55
C GLY A 77 27.15 18.72 -24.79
N ASN A 78 27.61 18.80 -23.54
CA ASN A 78 27.83 17.61 -22.71
C ASN A 78 26.49 16.93 -22.41
N ASN A 79 26.47 15.59 -22.53
CA ASN A 79 25.29 14.76 -22.29
C ASN A 79 25.24 14.32 -20.82
N TYR A 80 24.14 14.60 -20.13
CA TYR A 80 23.93 14.26 -18.72
C TYR A 80 23.00 13.06 -18.53
N HIS A 81 22.12 12.79 -19.50
CA HIS A 81 21.22 11.66 -19.45
C HIS A 81 20.86 11.20 -20.85
N TYR A 82 20.80 9.89 -21.05
CA TYR A 82 20.36 9.28 -22.30
C TYR A 82 19.53 8.05 -21.98
N GLY A 83 18.26 8.07 -22.38
CA GLY A 83 17.36 6.92 -22.34
C GLY A 83 16.96 6.57 -23.77
N ASP A 84 17.19 5.33 -24.17
CA ASP A 84 16.91 4.84 -25.52
C ASP A 84 15.73 3.88 -25.48
N HIS A 85 14.69 4.16 -26.27
CA HIS A 85 13.49 3.31 -26.36
C HIS A 85 12.88 2.96 -24.99
N VAL A 86 12.70 3.96 -24.12
CA VAL A 86 12.17 3.82 -22.75
C VAL A 86 10.73 4.32 -22.65
N ASP A 87 9.97 3.79 -21.70
CA ASP A 87 8.61 4.20 -21.34
C ASP A 87 8.59 5.25 -20.21
N SER A 88 9.55 5.16 -19.30
CA SER A 88 9.72 6.10 -18.20
C SER A 88 11.18 6.19 -17.76
N GLY A 89 11.51 7.22 -16.99
CA GLY A 89 12.86 7.39 -16.48
C GLY A 89 12.98 8.53 -15.48
N THR A 90 14.13 8.60 -14.83
CA THR A 90 14.50 9.67 -13.91
C THR A 90 15.96 9.99 -14.10
N PHE A 91 16.28 11.28 -14.11
CA PHE A 91 17.65 11.77 -14.18
C PHE A 91 17.93 12.69 -12.99
N ALA A 92 19.17 12.67 -12.53
CA ALA A 92 19.65 13.57 -11.49
C ALA A 92 21.09 13.95 -11.80
N PHE A 93 21.37 15.24 -11.87
CA PHE A 93 22.73 15.74 -12.07
C PHE A 93 22.97 17.02 -11.27
N THR A 94 24.24 17.37 -11.13
CA THR A 94 24.66 18.68 -10.61
C THR A 94 25.23 19.46 -11.77
N ALA A 95 24.71 20.67 -12.02
CA ALA A 95 25.17 21.51 -13.12
C ALA A 95 26.62 21.92 -12.88
N ALA A 96 27.51 21.61 -13.84
CA ALA A 96 28.90 22.05 -13.77
C ALA A 96 29.06 23.55 -14.03
N GLU A 97 28.13 24.13 -14.79
CA GLU A 97 28.22 25.49 -15.34
C GLU A 97 26.85 26.18 -15.29
N ASN A 98 26.84 27.52 -15.38
CA ASN A 98 25.61 28.28 -15.51
C ASN A 98 25.12 28.24 -16.97
N GLY A 99 23.83 28.02 -17.19
CA GLY A 99 23.17 28.28 -18.48
C GLY A 99 21.99 27.37 -18.76
N ASP A 100 21.53 27.41 -20.01
CA ASP A 100 20.38 26.65 -20.50
C ASP A 100 20.70 25.17 -20.72
N TYR A 101 20.21 24.34 -19.81
CA TYR A 101 20.16 22.90 -20.03
C TYR A 101 18.91 22.57 -20.83
N THR A 102 19.01 21.62 -21.76
CA THR A 102 17.89 21.22 -22.62
C THR A 102 17.65 19.73 -22.49
N ILE A 103 16.39 19.35 -22.28
CA ILE A 103 15.91 17.99 -22.43
C ILE A 103 15.11 17.87 -23.73
N CYS A 104 15.36 16.83 -24.50
CA CYS A 104 14.64 16.53 -25.73
C CYS A 104 14.02 15.14 -25.65
N PHE A 105 12.78 15.02 -26.14
CA PHE A 105 12.00 13.80 -26.24
C PHE A 105 11.75 13.51 -27.72
N TRP A 106 12.12 12.32 -28.16
CA TRP A 106 11.87 11.80 -29.51
C TRP A 106 10.90 10.63 -29.41
N ALA A 107 9.83 10.67 -30.22
CA ALA A 107 8.93 9.54 -30.42
C ALA A 107 9.27 8.84 -31.73
N ASP A 108 9.36 7.52 -31.69
CA ASP A 108 9.59 6.72 -32.90
C ASP A 108 8.47 6.93 -33.92
N ASP A 109 8.81 6.85 -35.22
CA ASP A 109 7.84 6.97 -36.30
C ASP A 109 7.11 5.63 -36.49
N HIS A 110 5.79 5.68 -36.36
CA HIS A 110 4.90 4.54 -36.44
C HIS A 110 3.67 4.88 -37.28
N LYS A 111 3.21 3.90 -38.07
CA LYS A 111 2.00 3.99 -38.89
C LYS A 111 0.99 2.94 -38.39
N PRO A 112 -0.22 3.35 -37.95
CA PRO A 112 -0.78 4.71 -37.92
C PRO A 112 -0.13 5.61 -36.87
N SER A 113 -0.15 6.93 -37.11
CA SER A 113 0.44 7.91 -36.20
C SER A 113 -0.25 7.87 -34.82
N ALA A 114 0.50 7.54 -33.78
CA ALA A 114 0.03 7.56 -32.41
C ALA A 114 0.35 8.88 -31.72
N LYS A 115 -0.48 9.27 -30.76
CA LYS A 115 -0.21 10.37 -29.83
C LYS A 115 0.23 9.80 -28.50
N ILE A 116 1.38 10.24 -28.01
CA ILE A 116 1.98 9.81 -26.76
C ILE A 116 1.84 10.96 -25.77
N THR A 117 1.13 10.75 -24.66
CA THR A 117 1.03 11.72 -23.57
C THR A 117 2.18 11.48 -22.60
N ILE A 118 3.02 12.49 -22.42
CA ILE A 118 4.20 12.43 -21.56
C ILE A 118 3.93 13.26 -20.31
N ASP A 119 4.09 12.65 -19.14
CA ASP A 119 4.13 13.30 -17.84
C ASP A 119 5.59 13.63 -17.52
N PHE A 120 5.89 14.91 -17.33
CA PHE A 120 7.23 15.41 -17.11
C PHE A 120 7.26 16.36 -15.90
N ASP A 121 8.18 16.12 -14.98
CA ASP A 121 8.46 16.99 -13.84
C ASP A 121 9.96 17.28 -13.83
N TRP A 122 10.34 18.55 -13.83
CA TRP A 122 11.72 19.01 -13.77
C TRP A 122 11.88 20.04 -12.67
N LYS A 123 12.71 19.72 -11.66
CA LYS A 123 12.99 20.63 -10.54
C LYS A 123 14.48 20.89 -10.42
N THR A 124 14.80 22.12 -10.04
CA THR A 124 16.18 22.61 -9.90
C THR A 124 16.41 23.25 -8.53
N GLY A 125 17.63 23.17 -8.03
CA GLY A 125 18.08 23.81 -6.80
C GLY A 125 17.41 23.22 -5.55
N VAL A 126 16.83 24.09 -4.72
CA VAL A 126 16.20 23.67 -3.45
C VAL A 126 15.03 22.72 -3.66
N ALA A 127 14.26 22.90 -4.73
CA ALA A 127 13.14 22.03 -5.09
C ALA A 127 13.60 20.63 -5.52
N ALA A 128 14.82 20.50 -6.05
CA ALA A 128 15.42 19.21 -6.42
C ALA A 128 15.93 18.41 -5.20
N LYS A 129 16.22 19.09 -4.08
CA LYS A 129 16.80 18.46 -2.88
C LYS A 129 15.85 17.43 -2.27
N ASP A 130 14.56 17.71 -2.25
CA ASP A 130 13.54 16.78 -1.74
C ASP A 130 13.38 15.57 -2.67
N TRP A 131 13.47 15.77 -3.99
CA TRP A 131 13.44 14.69 -4.98
C TRP A 131 14.68 13.81 -4.96
N SER A 132 15.86 14.34 -4.66
CA SER A 132 17.07 13.52 -4.60
C SER A 132 16.98 12.37 -3.57
N LYS A 133 16.23 12.60 -2.48
CA LYS A 133 15.91 11.57 -1.48
C LYS A 133 14.88 10.57 -2.00
N VAL A 134 13.90 11.04 -2.78
CA VAL A 134 12.84 10.21 -3.38
C VAL A 134 13.34 9.40 -4.57
N ALA A 135 14.26 9.91 -5.40
CA ALA A 135 14.83 9.23 -6.55
C ALA A 135 15.83 8.12 -6.14
N LYS A 136 16.64 8.37 -5.11
CA LYS A 136 17.48 7.34 -4.49
C LYS A 136 16.66 6.25 -3.79
N LYS A 137 15.49 6.62 -3.26
CA LYS A 137 14.52 5.64 -2.75
C LYS A 137 13.89 4.88 -3.92
N GLY A 138 13.37 5.56 -4.95
CA GLY A 138 12.60 5.02 -6.06
C GLY A 138 13.33 4.07 -7.03
N GLN A 139 14.62 4.30 -7.31
CA GLN A 139 15.42 3.35 -8.11
C GLN A 139 15.75 2.06 -7.36
N VAL A 140 15.82 2.11 -6.03
CA VAL A 140 15.91 0.90 -5.18
C VAL A 140 14.50 0.33 -4.96
N GLU A 141 13.47 1.18 -4.99
CA GLU A 141 12.08 0.82 -4.75
C GLU A 141 11.49 -0.04 -5.86
N THR A 142 11.92 0.01 -7.12
CA THR A 142 11.25 -0.80 -8.16
C THR A 142 11.47 -2.31 -7.98
N MET A 143 12.64 -2.73 -7.47
CA MET A 143 12.84 -4.12 -7.01
C MET A 143 12.30 -4.35 -5.59
N GLU A 144 12.37 -3.34 -4.70
CA GLU A 144 11.76 -3.46 -3.37
C GLU A 144 10.23 -3.47 -3.42
N LEU A 145 9.55 -2.99 -4.46
CA LEU A 145 8.09 -2.87 -4.52
C LEU A 145 7.45 -4.23 -4.79
N GLU A 146 8.10 -5.07 -5.60
CA GLU A 146 7.72 -6.48 -5.75
C GLU A 146 8.02 -7.28 -4.47
N LEU A 147 9.20 -7.09 -3.87
CA LEU A 147 9.56 -7.71 -2.59
C LEU A 147 8.67 -7.22 -1.44
N LYS A 148 8.26 -5.95 -1.44
CA LYS A 148 7.39 -5.34 -0.45
C LYS A 148 5.97 -5.83 -0.60
N LYS A 149 5.49 -6.05 -1.82
CA LYS A 149 4.19 -6.69 -2.05
C LYS A 149 4.17 -8.13 -1.52
N LEU A 150 5.23 -8.90 -1.76
CA LEU A 150 5.39 -10.25 -1.20
C LEU A 150 5.53 -10.22 0.32
N TYR A 151 6.33 -9.31 0.87
CA TYR A 151 6.53 -9.13 2.31
C TYR A 151 5.24 -8.71 3.02
N ASP A 152 4.50 -7.73 2.47
CA ASP A 152 3.23 -7.27 3.04
C ASP A 152 2.18 -8.40 2.97
N THR A 153 2.18 -9.22 1.91
CA THR A 153 1.33 -10.42 1.82
C THR A 153 1.71 -11.47 2.87
N VAL A 154 3.00 -11.78 3.03
CA VAL A 154 3.48 -12.74 4.03
C VAL A 154 3.21 -12.24 5.45
N THR A 155 3.38 -10.94 5.70
CA THR A 155 3.10 -10.32 7.00
C THR A 155 1.61 -10.40 7.33
N SER A 156 0.73 -10.11 6.36
CA SER A 156 -0.72 -10.28 6.53
C SER A 156 -1.11 -11.72 6.85
N ILE A 157 -0.52 -12.71 6.14
CA ILE A 157 -0.76 -14.14 6.41
C ILE A 157 -0.25 -14.52 7.81
N HIS A 158 0.89 -13.98 8.21
CA HIS A 158 1.48 -14.25 9.51
C HIS A 158 0.58 -13.73 10.64
N GLU A 159 0.08 -12.51 10.53
CA GLU A 159 -0.86 -11.92 11.48
C GLU A 159 -2.17 -12.72 11.56
N GLU A 160 -2.73 -13.14 10.41
CA GLU A 160 -3.91 -14.01 10.39
C GLU A 160 -3.66 -15.38 11.05
N MET A 161 -2.49 -15.98 10.81
CA MET A 161 -2.09 -17.24 11.44
C MET A 161 -1.97 -17.09 12.97
N PHE A 162 -1.39 -16.00 13.45
CA PHE A 162 -1.30 -15.72 14.88
C PHE A 162 -2.67 -15.52 15.52
N TYR A 163 -3.55 -14.76 14.86
CA TYR A 163 -4.93 -14.58 15.32
C TYR A 163 -5.71 -15.90 15.40
N LEU A 164 -5.58 -16.76 14.38
CA LEU A 164 -6.24 -18.08 14.40
C LEU A 164 -5.70 -18.98 15.51
N ARG A 165 -4.39 -18.93 15.77
CA ARG A 165 -3.75 -19.70 16.85
C ARG A 165 -4.23 -19.26 18.22
N GLU A 166 -4.27 -17.96 18.50
CA GLU A 166 -4.75 -17.44 19.79
C GLU A 166 -6.21 -17.83 20.03
N ARG A 167 -7.05 -17.72 19.00
CA ARG A 167 -8.45 -18.15 19.06
C ARG A 167 -8.60 -19.66 19.26
N GLU A 168 -7.73 -20.48 18.68
CA GLU A 168 -7.70 -21.92 18.92
C GLU A 168 -7.35 -22.23 20.38
N GLU A 169 -6.34 -21.57 20.93
CA GLU A 169 -5.92 -21.73 22.33
C GLU A 169 -7.05 -21.35 23.30
N GLU A 170 -7.74 -20.22 23.06
CA GLU A 170 -8.94 -19.82 23.82
C GLU A 170 -10.05 -20.87 23.71
N MET A 171 -10.34 -21.36 22.51
CA MET A 171 -11.38 -22.36 22.28
C MET A 171 -11.04 -23.69 22.97
N GLN A 172 -9.78 -24.11 22.95
CA GLN A 172 -9.31 -25.29 23.66
C GLN A 172 -9.44 -25.13 25.18
N GLN A 173 -9.13 -23.95 25.73
CA GLN A 173 -9.29 -23.69 27.16
C GLN A 173 -10.76 -23.73 27.57
N LEU A 174 -11.64 -23.05 26.83
CA LEU A 174 -13.08 -23.07 27.07
C LEU A 174 -13.65 -24.50 27.02
N ASN A 175 -13.17 -25.32 26.08
CA ASN A 175 -13.57 -26.72 25.98
C ASN A 175 -13.12 -27.52 27.22
N ARG A 176 -11.86 -27.37 27.67
CA ARG A 176 -11.35 -28.04 28.88
C ARG A 176 -12.15 -27.64 30.13
N GLU A 177 -12.40 -26.35 30.32
CA GLU A 177 -13.18 -25.86 31.47
C GLU A 177 -14.63 -26.35 31.44
N THR A 178 -15.27 -26.33 30.27
CA THR A 178 -16.63 -26.82 30.08
C THR A 178 -16.72 -28.32 30.38
N ASN A 179 -15.79 -29.10 29.83
CA ASN A 179 -15.75 -30.55 30.06
C ASN A 179 -15.56 -30.90 31.54
N SER A 180 -14.66 -30.20 32.25
CA SER A 180 -14.44 -30.42 33.68
C SER A 180 -15.67 -30.06 34.52
N LYS A 181 -16.31 -28.92 34.23
CA LYS A 181 -17.55 -28.50 34.93
C LYS A 181 -18.67 -29.50 34.67
N MET A 182 -18.84 -29.93 33.43
CA MET A 182 -19.86 -30.91 33.03
C MET A 182 -19.64 -32.27 33.72
N ALA A 183 -18.39 -32.74 33.82
CA ALA A 183 -18.04 -33.95 34.56
C ALA A 183 -18.40 -33.83 36.05
N SER A 184 -18.10 -32.69 36.69
CA SER A 184 -18.42 -32.47 38.10
C SER A 184 -19.92 -32.45 38.39
N LEU A 185 -20.72 -31.81 37.52
CA LEU A 185 -22.18 -31.77 37.62
C LEU A 185 -22.79 -33.15 37.37
N SER A 186 -22.25 -33.90 36.41
CA SER A 186 -22.67 -35.28 36.14
C SER A 186 -22.44 -36.19 37.35
N LEU A 187 -21.28 -36.10 37.99
CA LEU A 187 -20.96 -36.87 39.19
C LEU A 187 -21.88 -36.48 40.36
N PHE A 188 -22.11 -35.19 40.58
CA PHE A 188 -23.03 -34.73 41.63
C PHE A 188 -24.45 -35.26 41.40
N SER A 189 -24.96 -35.16 40.16
CA SER A 189 -26.28 -35.69 39.78
C SER A 189 -26.40 -37.20 40.08
N LEU A 190 -25.38 -37.98 39.72
CA LEU A 190 -25.35 -39.42 39.99
C LEU A 190 -25.41 -39.72 41.50
N LEU A 191 -24.66 -38.99 42.32
CA LEU A 191 -24.68 -39.14 43.79
C LEU A 191 -26.05 -38.79 44.38
N VAL A 192 -26.72 -37.75 43.87
CA VAL A 192 -28.08 -37.41 44.31
C VAL A 192 -29.05 -38.53 43.96
N CYS A 193 -29.00 -39.08 42.74
CA CYS A 193 -29.84 -40.20 42.33
C CYS A 193 -29.63 -41.45 43.21
N LEU A 194 -28.38 -41.81 43.51
CA LEU A 194 -28.08 -42.93 44.40
C LEU A 194 -28.59 -42.71 45.83
N SER A 195 -28.47 -41.47 46.33
CA SER A 195 -28.97 -41.09 47.66
C SER A 195 -30.50 -41.22 47.75
N VAL A 196 -31.21 -40.73 46.73
CA VAL A 196 -32.68 -40.85 46.66
C VAL A 196 -33.10 -42.32 46.57
N ALA A 197 -32.44 -43.13 45.73
CA ALA A 197 -32.72 -44.57 45.64
C ALA A 197 -32.48 -45.30 46.98
N GLY A 198 -31.40 -44.95 47.69
CA GLY A 198 -31.12 -45.48 49.02
C GLY A 198 -32.18 -45.10 50.04
N LEU A 199 -32.61 -43.83 50.07
CA LEU A 199 -33.70 -43.37 50.94
C LEU A 199 -35.03 -44.06 50.62
N GLN A 200 -35.34 -44.26 49.34
CA GLN A 200 -36.54 -44.99 48.90
C GLN A 200 -36.53 -46.43 49.42
N ILE A 201 -35.40 -47.15 49.31
CA ILE A 201 -35.25 -48.52 49.81
C ILE A 201 -35.34 -48.57 51.33
N TRP A 202 -34.69 -47.63 52.03
CA TRP A 202 -34.72 -47.55 53.49
C TRP A 202 -36.13 -47.27 54.01
N HIS A 203 -36.83 -46.30 53.42
CA HIS A 203 -38.21 -45.99 53.77
C HIS A 203 -39.15 -47.18 53.53
N LEU A 204 -38.99 -47.89 52.40
CA LEU A 204 -39.76 -49.11 52.11
C LEU A 204 -39.50 -50.21 53.16
N LYS A 205 -38.23 -50.45 53.53
CA LYS A 205 -37.87 -51.42 54.58
C LYS A 205 -38.46 -51.06 55.95
N THR A 206 -38.29 -49.81 56.39
CA THR A 206 -38.85 -49.34 57.67
C THR A 206 -40.38 -49.39 57.67
N PHE A 207 -41.02 -49.15 56.51
CA PHE A 207 -42.47 -49.30 56.37
C PHE A 207 -42.91 -50.76 56.54
N PHE A 208 -42.22 -51.72 55.92
CA PHE A 208 -42.53 -53.15 56.07
C PHE A 208 -42.24 -53.68 57.48
N GLU A 209 -41.13 -53.27 58.11
CA GLU A 209 -40.80 -53.64 59.51
C GLU A 209 -41.85 -53.12 60.51
N ARG A 210 -42.31 -51.87 60.34
CA ARG A 210 -43.34 -51.30 61.22
C ARG A 210 -44.73 -51.89 61.01
N LYS A 211 -45.06 -52.35 59.80
CA LYS A 211 -46.37 -52.92 59.48
C LYS A 211 -46.45 -54.44 59.63
N LYS A 212 -45.35 -55.14 59.96
CA LYS A 212 -45.27 -56.62 60.11
C LYS A 212 -46.08 -57.37 59.06
N LEU A 213 -45.79 -57.12 57.79
CA LEU A 213 -46.31 -57.92 56.67
C LEU A 213 -45.21 -58.84 56.12
N LEU A 214 -44.55 -59.54 57.05
CA LEU A 214 -44.02 -60.91 56.99
C LEU A 214 -43.81 -61.37 58.44
#